data_AF-A0AAE3L0P2-F1
#
_entry.id   AF-A0AAE3L0P2-F1
#
_cell.length_a   1.000
_cell.length_b   1.000
_cell.length_c   1.000
_cell.angle_alpha   90.00
_cell.angle_beta   90.00
_cell.angle_gamma   90.00
#
_symmetry.space_group_name_H-M   'P 1'
#
loop_
_entity.id
_entity.type
_entity.pdbx_description
1 polymer ?
#
loop_
_entity_poly.entity_id
_entity_poly.type
_entity_poly.pdbx_seq_one_letter_code
_entity_poly.pdbx_strand_id
1 'polypeptide(L)'
;MAYSKDDIYAKLSEYLVEMFEVPAASIRPEARLAEDLDLDSIDAVDLIVRFQGLIGKKIPPEEFKSVRTVADVVDKVHALVQE
;
A
#
# COMPACT_ATOMS: atom_id res chain seq x y z
N MET A 1 -11.96 11.04 -9.86
CA MET A 1 -12.23 9.60 -9.69
C MET A 1 -11.98 9.29 -8.23
N ALA A 2 -13.02 8.94 -7.47
CA ALA A 2 -12.85 8.50 -6.09
C ALA A 2 -12.39 7.03 -6.14
N TYR A 3 -11.16 6.74 -5.73
CA TYR A 3 -10.74 5.35 -5.52
C TYR A 3 -11.27 4.91 -4.14
N SER A 4 -11.93 3.77 -4.09
CA SER A 4 -12.41 3.19 -2.83
C SER A 4 -11.27 2.49 -2.10
N LYS A 5 -11.41 2.25 -0.78
CA LYS A 5 -10.45 1.41 -0.03
C LYS A 5 -10.25 0.04 -0.69
N ASP A 6 -11.32 -0.52 -1.23
CA ASP A 6 -11.32 -1.81 -1.95
C ASP A 6 -10.52 -1.73 -3.25
N ASP A 7 -10.70 -0.68 -4.06
CA ASP A 7 -9.92 -0.46 -5.29
C ASP A 7 -8.41 -0.32 -5.00
N ILE A 8 -8.07 0.45 -3.95
CA ILE A 8 -6.69 0.67 -3.52
C ILE A 8 -6.10 -0.64 -3.01
N TYR A 9 -6.83 -1.37 -2.18
CA TYR A 9 -6.39 -2.67 -1.67
C TYR A 9 -6.24 -3.69 -2.79
N ALA A 10 -7.16 -3.78 -3.75
CA ALA A 10 -7.08 -4.68 -4.88
C ALA A 10 -5.84 -4.37 -5.75
N LYS A 11 -5.62 -3.10 -6.07
CA LYS A 11 -4.40 -2.63 -6.77
C LYS A 11 -3.14 -2.97 -5.97
N LEU A 12 -3.13 -2.72 -4.67
CA LEU A 12 -2.01 -3.00 -3.78
C LEU A 12 -1.71 -4.50 -3.73
N SER A 13 -2.75 -5.32 -3.57
CA SER A 13 -2.65 -6.78 -3.58
C SER A 13 -2.11 -7.29 -4.90
N GLU A 14 -2.60 -6.78 -6.02
CA GLU A 14 -2.11 -7.14 -7.36
C GLU A 14 -0.61 -6.84 -7.47
N TYR A 15 -0.15 -5.65 -7.08
CA TYR A 15 1.27 -5.32 -7.07
C TYR A 15 2.09 -6.18 -6.13
N LEU A 16 1.59 -6.47 -4.93
CA LEU A 16 2.24 -7.35 -3.96
C LEU A 16 2.42 -8.76 -4.53
N VAL A 17 1.41 -9.29 -5.20
CA VAL A 17 1.46 -10.62 -5.83
C VAL A 17 2.39 -10.63 -7.05
N GLU A 18 2.30 -9.64 -7.93
CA GLU A 18 3.05 -9.62 -9.19
C GLU A 18 4.50 -9.15 -9.05
N MET A 19 4.77 -8.13 -8.23
CA MET A 19 6.11 -7.55 -8.09
C MET A 19 6.92 -8.19 -6.96
N PHE A 20 6.25 -8.60 -5.89
CA PHE A 20 6.91 -9.10 -4.67
C PHE A 20 6.66 -10.60 -4.45
N GLU A 21 5.98 -11.28 -5.38
CA GLU A 21 5.61 -12.70 -5.29
C GLU A 21 4.90 -13.05 -3.97
N VAL A 22 4.22 -12.07 -3.37
CA VAL A 22 3.54 -12.24 -2.09
C VAL A 22 2.22 -12.99 -2.31
N PRO A 23 1.94 -14.07 -1.57
CA PRO A 23 0.67 -14.77 -1.70
C PRO A 23 -0.50 -13.87 -1.31
N ALA A 24 -1.54 -13.77 -2.15
CA ALA A 24 -2.76 -13.03 -1.82
C ALA A 24 -3.40 -13.48 -0.50
N ALA A 25 -3.22 -14.74 -0.10
CA ALA A 25 -3.67 -15.28 1.19
C ALA A 25 -2.94 -14.69 2.41
N SER A 26 -1.70 -14.22 2.22
CA SER A 26 -0.89 -13.53 3.23
C SER A 26 -1.22 -12.04 3.30
N ILE A 27 -1.74 -11.46 2.22
CA ILE A 27 -2.12 -10.04 2.17
C ILE A 27 -3.42 -9.86 2.94
N ARG A 28 -3.31 -9.60 4.24
CA ARG A 28 -4.45 -9.28 5.10
C ARG A 28 -4.39 -7.80 5.47
N PRO A 29 -5.53 -7.13 5.71
CA PRO A 29 -5.53 -5.77 6.22
C PRO A 29 -4.70 -5.65 7.51
N GLU A 30 -4.72 -6.70 8.32
CA GLU A 30 -3.99 -6.83 9.59
C GLU A 30 -2.50 -7.20 9.40
N ALA A 31 -2.13 -7.70 8.22
CA ALA A 31 -0.78 -8.15 7.93
C ALA A 31 0.18 -6.97 7.90
N ARG A 32 1.36 -7.20 8.45
CA ARG A 32 2.44 -6.22 8.53
C ARG A 32 3.32 -6.35 7.31
N LEU A 33 3.54 -5.23 6.62
CA LEU A 33 4.33 -5.20 5.39
C LEU A 33 5.74 -5.76 5.62
N ALA A 34 6.40 -5.34 6.70
CA ALA A 34 7.76 -5.77 7.02
C ALA A 34 7.85 -7.14 7.73
N GLU A 35 6.86 -7.52 8.54
CA GLU A 35 6.96 -8.73 9.39
C GLU A 35 6.21 -9.93 8.82
N ASP A 36 5.06 -9.73 8.15
CA ASP A 36 4.25 -10.82 7.59
C ASP A 36 4.48 -11.01 6.08
N LEU A 37 4.73 -9.91 5.36
CA LEU A 37 4.94 -9.93 3.91
C LEU A 37 6.42 -9.92 3.51
N ASP A 38 7.32 -9.88 4.50
CA ASP A 38 8.78 -9.83 4.32
C ASP A 38 9.22 -8.70 3.35
N LEU A 39 8.49 -7.59 3.32
CA LEU A 39 8.82 -6.46 2.46
C LEU A 39 9.92 -5.62 3.09
N ASP A 40 10.98 -5.40 2.31
CA ASP A 40 12.02 -4.47 2.71
C ASP A 40 11.51 -3.03 2.70
N SER A 41 12.21 -2.16 3.43
CA SER A 41 11.90 -0.72 3.44
C SER A 41 11.97 -0.09 2.05
N ILE A 42 12.72 -0.69 1.12
CA ILE A 42 12.83 -0.24 -0.28
C ILE A 42 11.58 -0.67 -1.06
N ASP A 43 11.16 -1.91 -0.91
CA ASP A 43 10.00 -2.49 -1.58
C ASP A 43 8.73 -1.71 -1.30
N ALA A 44 8.50 -1.44 -0.02
CA ALA A 44 7.32 -0.71 0.41
C ALA A 44 7.36 0.78 -0.01
N VAL A 45 8.56 1.37 -0.21
CA VAL A 45 8.72 2.71 -0.81
C VAL A 45 8.40 2.69 -2.31
N ASP A 46 8.87 1.71 -3.07
CA ASP A 46 8.61 1.62 -4.53
C ASP A 46 7.11 1.49 -4.81
N LEU A 47 6.44 0.65 -4.02
CA LEU A 47 4.99 0.41 -4.07
C LEU A 47 4.19 1.71 -3.91
N ILE A 48 4.57 2.50 -2.90
CA ILE A 48 3.97 3.80 -2.62
C ILE A 48 4.25 4.81 -3.73
N VAL A 49 5.47 4.88 -4.24
CA VAL A 49 5.85 5.82 -5.32
C VAL A 49 5.05 5.53 -6.60
N ARG A 50 4.85 4.26 -6.94
CA ARG A 50 3.95 3.86 -8.04
C ARG A 50 2.51 4.28 -7.80
N PHE A 51 2.00 4.03 -6.60
CA PHE A 51 0.66 4.47 -6.24
C PHE A 51 0.52 5.99 -6.35
N GLN A 52 1.46 6.76 -5.78
CA GLN A 52 1.49 8.22 -5.89
C GLN A 52 1.40 8.70 -7.34
N GLY A 53 2.08 8.02 -8.27
CA GLY A 53 1.99 8.31 -9.71
C GLY A 53 0.60 8.04 -10.31
N LEU A 54 -0.08 6.98 -9.87
CA LEU A 54 -1.42 6.59 -10.33
C LEU A 54 -2.53 7.54 -9.83
N ILE A 55 -2.48 7.91 -8.56
CA ILE A 55 -3.47 8.81 -7.93
C ILE A 55 -3.11 10.29 -8.06
N GLY A 56 -1.89 10.62 -8.50
CA GLY A 56 -1.43 12.00 -8.68
C GLY A 56 -1.26 12.78 -7.36
N LYS A 57 -1.24 12.09 -6.22
CA LYS A 57 -1.14 12.66 -4.87
C LYS A 57 0.18 12.24 -4.24
N LYS A 58 0.84 13.16 -3.55
CA LYS A 58 2.08 12.86 -2.81
C LYS A 58 1.76 12.33 -1.42
N ILE A 59 2.34 11.19 -1.06
CA ILE A 59 2.28 10.65 0.30
C ILE A 59 3.57 11.07 1.02
N PRO A 60 3.49 11.78 2.16
CA PRO A 60 4.66 12.12 2.94
C PRO A 60 5.40 10.86 3.41
N PRO A 61 6.74 10.83 3.38
CA PRO A 61 7.50 9.70 3.92
C PRO A 61 7.31 9.53 5.44
N GLU A 62 6.84 10.55 6.15
CA GLU A 62 6.55 10.48 7.60
C GLU A 62 5.26 9.71 7.90
N GLU A 63 4.23 9.91 7.06
CA GLU A 63 3.01 9.09 7.04
C GLU A 63 3.39 7.63 6.73
N PHE A 64 4.34 7.44 5.80
CA PHE A 64 4.82 6.11 5.42
C PHE A 64 5.60 5.40 6.56
N LYS A 65 6.41 6.12 7.33
CA LYS A 65 7.11 5.52 8.48
C LYS A 65 6.15 5.11 9.60
N SER A 66 4.96 5.69 9.63
CA SER A 66 3.94 5.40 10.64
C SER A 66 3.07 4.20 10.26
N VAL A 67 2.89 3.93 8.96
CA VAL A 67 2.14 2.76 8.49
C VAL A 67 2.95 1.49 8.69
N ARG A 68 2.34 0.52 9.38
CA ARG A 68 2.94 -0.79 9.63
C ARG A 68 2.16 -1.94 9.00
N THR A 69 0.88 -1.72 8.71
CA THR A 69 -0.03 -2.73 8.18
C THR A 69 -0.54 -2.35 6.79
N VAL A 70 -1.03 -3.34 6.07
CA VAL A 70 -1.68 -3.14 4.77
C VAL A 70 -2.89 -2.22 4.91
N ALA A 71 -3.70 -2.39 5.97
CA ALA A 71 -4.85 -1.51 6.23
C ALA A 71 -4.42 -0.06 6.42
N ASP A 72 -3.34 0.19 7.16
CA ASP A 72 -2.78 1.53 7.38
C ASP A 72 -2.41 2.20 6.05
N VAL A 73 -1.73 1.47 5.15
CA VAL A 73 -1.38 1.97 3.81
C VAL A 73 -2.65 2.31 3.02
N VAL A 74 -3.60 1.39 2.97
CA VAL A 74 -4.86 1.59 2.22
C VAL A 74 -5.64 2.78 2.78
N ASP A 75 -5.72 2.94 4.10
CA ASP A 75 -6.44 4.03 4.74
C ASP A 75 -5.80 5.38 4.44
N LYS A 76 -4.46 5.47 4.51
CA LYS A 76 -3.71 6.69 4.18
C LYS A 76 -3.82 7.08 2.73
N VAL A 77 -3.67 6.11 1.82
CA VAL A 77 -3.84 6.33 0.38
C VAL A 77 -5.27 6.80 0.10
N HIS A 78 -6.28 6.15 0.70
CA HIS A 78 -7.68 6.52 0.52
C HIS A 78 -7.99 7.92 1.04
N ALA A 79 -7.49 8.28 2.24
CA ALA A 79 -7.67 9.61 2.81
C ALA A 79 -7.11 10.71 1.89
N LEU A 80 -5.94 10.48 1.27
CA LEU A 80 -5.31 11.45 0.36
C LEU A 80 -6.04 11.62 -0.97
N VAL A 81 -6.71 10.57 -1.45
CA VAL A 81 -7.49 10.55 -2.70
C VAL A 81 -8.86 11.22 -2.53
N GLN A 82 -9.43 11.19 -1.32
CA GLN A 82 -10.72 11.81 -1.02
C GLN A 82 -10.63 13.34 -0.81
N GLU A 83 -9.41 13.88 -0.68
CA GLU A 83 -9.11 15.31 -0.56
C GLU A 83 -8.91 15.97 -1.94
#